data_AF-A0A1Y2HHV7-F1
#
_entry.id   AF-A0A1Y2HHV7-F1
#
_cell.length_a   1.000
_cell.length_b   1.000
_cell.length_c   1.000
_cell.angle_alpha   90.00
_cell.angle_beta   90.00
_cell.angle_gamma   90.00
#
_symmetry.space_group_name_H-M   'P 1'
#
loop_
_entity.id
_entity.type
_entity.pdbx_description
1 polymer ?
#
loop_
_entity_poly.entity_id
_entity_poly.type
_entity_poly.pdbx_seq_one_letter_code
_entity_poly.pdbx_strand_id
1 'polypeptide(L)'
;YYEYNLAEMTDSRGGFLTPNAATSADATPSSSSEMHGHPSDPKRARTHYPSLDPDVAVDKCSECSTSTDLDPRYQDHFHINVCWTCKDKVPEKYALLTKTEARQDYLLTDEELKDDILFPHVWRKKNPRKQTFHDMYLYLRMHVEAYAVTKWGSLEKMDEEFERREKDRERRKEEKFKKNLERLRKATRTSLWSK
;
A
#
# COMPACT_ATOMS: atom_id res chain seq x y z
N TYR A 1 -8.09 -28.23 33.36
CA TYR A 1 -6.65 -28.26 33.05
C TYR A 1 -6.36 -29.71 32.70
N TYR A 2 -6.14 -30.02 31.42
CA TYR A 2 -5.81 -31.40 31.01
C TYR A 2 -4.30 -31.51 30.95
N GLU A 3 -3.72 -32.32 31.84
CA GLU A 3 -2.30 -32.65 31.83
C GLU A 3 -2.04 -33.70 30.77
N TYR A 4 -1.39 -33.30 29.68
CA TYR A 4 -0.83 -34.25 28.73
C TYR A 4 0.45 -34.84 29.33
N ASN A 5 0.46 -36.14 29.56
CA ASN A 5 1.63 -36.85 30.04
C ASN A 5 2.58 -37.11 28.85
N LEU A 6 3.56 -36.23 28.64
CA LEU A 6 4.52 -36.27 27.53
C LEU A 6 5.53 -37.45 27.61
N ALA A 7 5.49 -38.27 28.65
CA ALA A 7 6.45 -39.36 28.84
C ALA A 7 6.20 -40.58 27.94
N GLU A 8 5.00 -40.73 27.35
CA GLU A 8 4.68 -41.87 26.47
C GLU A 8 4.77 -41.53 24.96
N MET A 9 5.21 -40.32 24.59
CA MET A 9 5.39 -39.95 23.18
C MET A 9 6.74 -40.43 22.63
N THR A 10 6.75 -41.49 21.81
CA THR A 10 7.91 -41.90 21.01
C THR A 10 7.96 -41.15 19.66
N ASP A 11 9.05 -40.39 19.44
CA ASP A 11 9.30 -39.64 18.21
C ASP A 11 9.80 -40.57 17.09
N SER A 12 8.89 -40.96 16.18
CA SER A 12 9.28 -41.38 14.85
C SER A 12 9.21 -40.17 13.94
N ARG A 13 10.37 -39.67 13.50
CA ARG A 13 10.60 -38.43 12.71
C ARG A 13 9.81 -38.36 11.39
N GLY A 14 8.49 -38.29 11.49
CA GLY A 14 7.54 -38.48 10.39
C GLY A 14 6.05 -38.46 10.80
N GLY A 15 5.70 -38.19 12.06
CA GLY A 15 4.32 -38.00 12.52
C GLY A 15 3.83 -39.08 13.50
N PHE A 16 2.87 -38.72 14.35
CA PHE A 16 2.37 -39.54 15.46
C PHE A 16 1.17 -40.39 15.03
N LEU A 17 1.27 -41.73 15.15
CA LEU A 17 0.13 -42.65 15.02
C LEU A 17 -0.17 -43.27 16.39
N THR A 18 -1.45 -43.30 16.78
CA THR A 18 -1.89 -43.93 18.03
C THR A 18 -1.98 -45.46 17.84
N PRO A 19 -1.34 -46.28 18.70
CA PRO A 19 -1.23 -47.72 18.51
C PRO A 19 -2.39 -48.47 19.18
N ASN A 20 -3.63 -48.05 18.97
CA ASN A 20 -4.80 -48.81 19.43
C ASN A 20 -6.02 -48.54 18.53
N ALA A 21 -6.02 -49.16 17.36
CA ALA A 21 -7.22 -49.44 16.58
C ALA A 21 -7.02 -50.77 15.84
N ALA A 22 -6.91 -51.86 16.59
CA ALA A 22 -7.08 -53.21 16.06
C ALA A 22 -8.49 -53.71 16.36
N THR A 23 -9.12 -54.26 15.31
CA THR A 23 -10.25 -55.22 15.29
C THR A 23 -11.70 -54.69 15.26
N SER A 24 -12.31 -54.78 14.06
CA SER A 24 -13.67 -55.26 13.69
C SER A 24 -14.16 -54.49 12.43
N ALA A 25 -14.09 -55.11 11.24
CA ALA A 25 -15.17 -55.83 10.55
C ALA A 25 -16.22 -54.88 9.89
N ASP A 26 -16.40 -55.06 8.57
CA ASP A 26 -17.37 -54.44 7.67
C ASP A 26 -17.23 -52.94 7.31
N ALA A 27 -16.64 -52.67 6.13
CA ALA A 27 -17.12 -51.67 5.17
C ALA A 27 -16.36 -51.78 3.82
N THR A 28 -17.13 -51.82 2.74
CA THR A 28 -16.76 -51.82 1.31
C THR A 28 -15.75 -50.73 0.91
N PRO A 29 -14.89 -50.96 -0.12
CA PRO A 29 -14.00 -49.92 -0.63
C PRO A 29 -14.77 -49.01 -1.59
N SER A 30 -15.09 -47.78 -1.17
CA SER A 30 -15.59 -46.74 -2.08
C SER A 30 -14.75 -45.48 -1.96
N SER A 31 -14.38 -44.96 -3.12
CA SER A 31 -13.87 -43.61 -3.36
C SER A 31 -12.41 -43.37 -3.03
N SER A 32 -11.58 -43.53 -4.05
CA SER A 32 -10.40 -42.73 -4.31
C SER A 32 -10.68 -41.26 -3.97
N SER A 33 -10.17 -40.80 -2.83
CA SER A 33 -10.12 -39.38 -2.50
C SER A 33 -9.11 -38.73 -3.43
N GLU A 34 -9.65 -38.12 -4.48
CA GLU A 34 -8.94 -37.26 -5.40
C GLU A 34 -8.18 -36.19 -4.59
N MET A 35 -6.86 -36.18 -4.74
CA MET A 35 -6.01 -35.12 -4.25
C MET A 35 -6.37 -33.86 -5.05
N HIS A 36 -7.38 -33.11 -4.60
CA HIS A 36 -7.75 -31.84 -5.20
C HIS A 36 -6.58 -30.86 -5.04
N GLY A 37 -5.75 -30.78 -6.09
CA GLY A 37 -4.76 -29.75 -6.25
C GLY A 37 -5.46 -28.40 -6.16
N HIS A 38 -5.03 -27.57 -5.19
CA HIS A 38 -5.38 -26.16 -5.21
C HIS A 38 -5.04 -25.61 -6.59
N PRO A 39 -5.97 -24.96 -7.31
CA PRO A 39 -5.65 -24.27 -8.54
C PRO A 39 -4.52 -23.28 -8.24
N SER A 40 -3.36 -23.51 -8.82
CA SER A 40 -2.26 -22.55 -8.78
C SER A 40 -2.76 -21.30 -9.49
N ASP A 41 -3.02 -20.25 -8.71
CA ASP A 41 -3.40 -18.95 -9.21
C ASP A 41 -2.36 -18.53 -10.28
N PRO A 42 -2.71 -18.41 -11.57
CA PRO A 42 -1.74 -18.24 -12.65
C PRO A 42 -0.96 -16.91 -12.53
N LYS A 43 -1.47 -15.98 -11.71
CA LYS A 43 -0.81 -14.70 -11.39
C LYS A 43 0.42 -14.85 -10.50
N ARG A 44 0.56 -15.96 -9.76
CA ARG A 44 1.71 -16.20 -8.87
C ARG A 44 2.89 -16.86 -9.60
N ALA A 45 2.69 -17.29 -10.85
CA ALA A 45 3.65 -18.06 -11.65
C ALA A 45 4.52 -17.20 -12.58
N ARG A 46 4.61 -15.88 -12.38
CA ARG A 46 5.79 -15.14 -12.86
C ARG A 46 6.91 -15.36 -11.84
N THR A 47 7.51 -16.54 -11.87
CA THR A 47 8.87 -16.68 -11.35
C THR A 47 9.72 -15.72 -12.16
N HIS A 48 10.13 -14.60 -11.55
CA HIS A 48 11.08 -13.63 -12.09
C HIS A 48 12.48 -14.26 -12.14
N TYR A 49 12.57 -15.43 -12.78
CA TYR A 49 13.83 -16.03 -13.15
C TYR A 49 14.19 -15.42 -14.50
N PRO A 50 15.36 -14.77 -14.65
CA PRO A 50 15.79 -14.34 -15.97
C PRO A 50 15.76 -15.55 -16.90
N SER A 51 15.17 -15.36 -18.09
CA SER A 51 15.15 -16.43 -19.10
C SER A 51 16.59 -16.86 -19.35
N LEU A 52 16.83 -18.17 -19.28
CA LEU A 52 18.15 -18.78 -19.56
C LEU A 52 18.46 -18.78 -21.07
N ASP A 53 17.50 -18.34 -21.89
CA ASP A 53 17.65 -18.18 -23.32
C ASP A 53 18.54 -16.96 -23.63
N PRO A 54 19.72 -17.16 -24.25
CA PRO A 54 20.68 -16.08 -24.50
C PRO A 54 20.20 -15.00 -25.48
N ASP A 55 19.13 -15.27 -26.23
CA ASP A 55 18.52 -14.33 -27.19
C ASP A 55 17.40 -13.46 -26.59
N VAL A 56 17.01 -13.70 -25.33
CA VAL A 56 16.00 -12.87 -24.66
C VAL A 56 16.69 -11.65 -24.08
N ALA A 57 16.37 -10.47 -24.62
CA ALA A 57 16.86 -9.20 -24.11
C ALA A 57 16.51 -9.07 -22.62
N VAL A 58 17.55 -9.08 -21.80
CA VAL A 58 17.41 -8.92 -20.35
C VAL A 58 17.08 -7.47 -20.04
N ASP A 59 15.94 -7.24 -19.41
CA ASP A 59 15.54 -5.91 -18.94
C ASP A 59 16.59 -5.37 -17.96
N LYS A 60 17.07 -4.15 -18.25
CA LYS A 60 18.04 -3.43 -17.43
C LYS A 60 17.36 -2.30 -16.69
N CYS A 61 17.94 -1.92 -15.54
CA CYS A 61 17.47 -0.77 -14.78
C CYS A 61 17.58 0.52 -15.60
N SER A 62 16.50 1.29 -15.64
CA SER A 62 16.41 2.57 -16.37
C SER A 62 17.42 3.63 -15.90
N GLU A 63 17.82 3.62 -14.63
CA GLU A 63 18.72 4.63 -14.06
C GLU A 63 20.20 4.26 -14.23
N CYS A 64 20.60 3.04 -13.84
CA CYS A 64 22.02 2.65 -13.87
C CYS A 64 22.41 1.80 -15.08
N SER A 65 21.46 1.30 -15.87
CA SER A 65 21.67 0.44 -17.05
C SER A 65 22.57 -0.79 -16.84
N THR A 66 22.92 -1.11 -15.59
CA THR A 66 23.94 -2.12 -15.26
C THR A 66 23.33 -3.29 -14.49
N SER A 67 22.37 -3.03 -13.61
CA SER A 67 21.72 -4.07 -12.82
C SER A 67 20.54 -4.69 -13.57
N THR A 68 20.48 -6.01 -13.53
CA THR A 68 19.35 -6.86 -13.98
C THR A 68 18.39 -7.23 -12.83
N ASP A 69 18.81 -7.03 -11.58
CA ASP A 69 17.97 -7.27 -10.41
C ASP A 69 17.01 -6.09 -10.19
N LEU A 70 15.81 -6.20 -10.75
CA LEU A 70 14.75 -5.18 -10.73
C LEU A 70 13.75 -5.45 -9.58
N ASP A 71 13.09 -4.39 -9.07
CA ASP A 71 11.97 -4.56 -8.12
C ASP A 71 10.73 -5.00 -8.91
N PRO A 72 10.27 -6.28 -8.79
CA PRO A 72 9.18 -6.79 -9.61
C PRO A 72 7.88 -6.02 -9.39
N ARG A 73 7.71 -5.42 -8.21
CA ARG A 73 6.49 -4.68 -7.86
C ARG A 73 6.36 -3.41 -8.69
N TYR A 74 7.49 -2.80 -9.07
CA TYR A 74 7.49 -1.63 -9.95
C TYR A 74 7.17 -2.01 -11.39
N GLN A 75 7.67 -3.15 -11.84
CA GLN A 75 7.36 -3.68 -13.15
C GLN A 75 5.88 -4.10 -13.27
N ASP A 76 5.34 -4.76 -12.25
CA ASP A 76 3.97 -5.25 -12.23
C ASP A 76 2.92 -4.13 -12.16
N HIS A 77 3.16 -3.11 -11.32
CA HIS A 77 2.16 -2.06 -11.07
C HIS A 77 2.37 -0.79 -11.89
N PHE A 78 3.63 -0.44 -12.19
CA PHE A 78 3.99 0.81 -12.85
C PHE A 78 4.68 0.61 -14.20
N HIS A 79 4.97 -0.64 -14.60
CA HIS A 79 5.69 -0.98 -15.83
C HIS A 79 7.04 -0.26 -15.97
N ILE A 80 7.72 -0.09 -14.84
CA ILE A 80 9.01 0.59 -14.75
C ILE A 80 10.08 -0.38 -14.28
N ASN A 81 11.16 -0.44 -15.04
CA ASN A 81 12.34 -1.24 -14.73
C ASN A 81 13.30 -0.42 -13.86
N VAL A 82 13.26 -0.64 -12.55
CA VAL A 82 14.15 0.00 -11.57
C VAL A 82 14.69 -1.02 -10.58
N CYS A 83 16.00 -0.98 -10.29
CA CYS A 83 16.60 -1.84 -9.29
C CYS A 83 16.39 -1.27 -7.88
N TRP A 84 16.53 -2.15 -6.87
CA TRP A 84 16.39 -1.81 -5.46
C TRP A 84 17.26 -0.62 -5.05
N THR A 85 18.51 -0.60 -5.53
CA THR A 85 19.47 0.46 -5.19
C THR A 85 19.09 1.81 -5.82
N CYS A 86 18.71 1.84 -7.10
CA CYS A 86 18.36 3.10 -7.78
C CYS A 86 17.06 3.69 -7.26
N LYS A 87 16.09 2.84 -6.92
CA LYS A 87 14.85 3.25 -6.29
C LYS A 87 15.07 4.04 -4.99
N ASP A 88 15.99 3.57 -4.13
CA ASP A 88 16.27 4.23 -2.86
C ASP A 88 17.19 5.45 -3.01
N LYS A 89 18.03 5.47 -4.05
CA LYS A 89 18.92 6.62 -4.37
C LYS A 89 18.16 7.81 -4.93
N VAL A 90 17.04 7.58 -5.61
CA VAL A 90 16.29 8.59 -6.38
C VAL A 90 14.83 8.63 -5.90
N PRO A 91 14.57 8.92 -4.61
CA PRO A 91 13.21 8.95 -4.07
C PRO A 91 12.34 10.04 -4.71
N GLU A 92 12.93 11.11 -5.25
CA GLU A 92 12.24 12.17 -5.98
C GLU A 92 11.51 11.66 -7.23
N LYS A 93 11.95 10.56 -7.83
CA LYS A 93 11.25 9.93 -8.95
C LYS A 93 10.42 8.72 -8.52
N TYR A 94 11.04 7.86 -7.71
CA TYR A 94 10.50 6.52 -7.43
C TYR A 94 9.77 6.39 -6.10
N ALA A 95 9.70 7.43 -5.27
CA ALA A 95 8.92 7.32 -4.03
C ALA A 95 7.45 7.04 -4.32
N LEU A 96 6.86 6.19 -3.47
CA LEU A 96 5.44 5.92 -3.49
C LEU A 96 4.72 6.90 -2.56
N LEU A 97 3.72 7.57 -3.10
CA LEU A 97 2.87 8.51 -2.40
C LEU A 97 1.52 7.88 -2.12
N THR A 98 1.04 8.00 -0.89
CA THR A 98 -0.34 7.68 -0.57
C THR A 98 -1.28 8.69 -1.23
N LYS A 99 -2.54 8.29 -1.47
CA LYS A 99 -3.58 9.22 -1.97
C LYS A 99 -3.65 10.53 -1.17
N THR A 100 -3.50 10.44 0.15
CA THR A 100 -3.55 11.60 1.04
C THR A 100 -2.36 12.53 0.85
N GLU A 101 -1.16 11.99 0.68
CA GLU A 101 0.05 12.75 0.40
C GLU A 101 -0.04 13.40 -0.99
N ALA A 102 -0.39 12.65 -2.03
CA ALA A 102 -0.55 13.20 -3.39
C ALA A 102 -1.56 14.36 -3.44
N ARG A 103 -2.66 14.25 -2.70
CA ARG A 103 -3.66 15.34 -2.57
C ARG A 103 -3.10 16.57 -1.86
N GLN A 104 -2.34 16.37 -0.78
CA GLN A 104 -1.85 17.47 0.06
C GLN A 104 -0.66 18.18 -0.57
N ASP A 105 0.31 17.41 -1.06
CA ASP A 105 1.58 17.91 -1.56
C ASP A 105 1.43 18.53 -2.95
N TYR A 106 0.61 17.92 -3.83
CA TYR A 106 0.43 18.39 -5.22
C TYR A 106 -0.89 19.13 -5.45
N LEU A 107 -1.64 19.42 -4.38
CA LEU A 107 -2.93 20.12 -4.42
C LEU A 107 -3.94 19.50 -5.40
N LEU A 108 -3.84 18.18 -5.62
CA LEU A 108 -4.74 17.43 -6.49
C LEU A 108 -6.07 17.14 -5.80
N THR A 109 -7.11 16.88 -6.57
CA THR A 109 -8.43 16.52 -6.03
C THR A 109 -8.58 15.01 -5.94
N ASP A 110 -9.53 14.58 -5.10
CA ASP A 110 -9.87 13.16 -4.94
C ASP A 110 -10.46 12.54 -6.22
N GLU A 111 -11.05 13.35 -7.09
CA GLU A 111 -11.65 12.93 -8.37
C GLU A 111 -10.56 12.68 -9.40
N GLU A 112 -9.62 13.61 -9.58
CA GLU A 112 -8.47 13.44 -10.48
C GLU A 112 -7.63 12.22 -10.10
N LEU A 113 -7.37 12.01 -8.80
CA LEU A 113 -6.58 10.86 -8.33
C LEU A 113 -7.29 9.52 -8.51
N LYS A 114 -8.63 9.50 -8.59
CA LYS A 114 -9.40 8.27 -8.82
C LYS A 114 -9.62 7.98 -10.30
N ASP A 115 -9.26 8.89 -11.18
CA ASP A 115 -9.45 8.73 -12.62
C ASP A 115 -8.43 7.73 -13.17
N ASP A 116 -8.93 6.58 -13.62
CA ASP A 116 -8.11 5.50 -14.19
C ASP A 116 -7.47 5.92 -15.54
N ILE A 117 -7.97 6.98 -16.20
CA ILE A 117 -7.38 7.52 -17.44
C ILE A 117 -6.14 8.36 -17.12
N LEU A 118 -6.22 9.18 -16.08
CA LEU A 118 -5.10 10.04 -15.65
C LEU A 118 -4.03 9.24 -14.93
N PHE A 119 -4.44 8.29 -14.09
CA PHE A 119 -3.55 7.44 -13.31
C PHE A 119 -3.87 5.96 -13.53
N PRO A 120 -3.48 5.37 -14.67
CA PRO A 120 -3.75 3.96 -14.98
C PRO A 120 -2.92 2.99 -14.11
N HIS A 121 -1.79 3.46 -13.60
CA HIS A 121 -0.81 2.64 -12.88
C HIS A 121 -0.81 2.98 -11.39
N VAL A 122 -1.81 2.48 -10.65
CA VAL A 122 -1.94 2.71 -9.20
C VAL A 122 -1.88 1.41 -8.43
N TRP A 123 -0.99 1.36 -7.42
CA TRP A 123 -0.85 0.18 -6.59
C TRP A 123 -1.82 0.23 -5.39
N ARG A 124 -2.80 -0.68 -5.39
CA ARG A 124 -3.79 -0.84 -4.32
C ARG A 124 -3.29 -1.84 -3.27
N LYS A 125 -3.22 -1.43 -2.01
CA LYS A 125 -2.86 -2.29 -0.86
C LYS A 125 -3.97 -2.29 0.18
N LYS A 126 -4.05 -3.36 0.97
CA LYS A 126 -4.91 -3.36 2.16
C LYS A 126 -4.44 -2.26 3.12
N ASN A 127 -5.41 -1.60 3.75
CA ASN A 127 -5.11 -0.53 4.68
C ASN A 127 -4.29 -1.06 5.87
N PRO A 128 -3.12 -0.46 6.18
CA PRO A 128 -2.24 -0.97 7.23
C PRO A 128 -2.84 -0.87 8.64
N ARG A 129 -3.84 0.00 8.85
CA ARG A 129 -4.49 0.14 10.16
C ARG A 129 -5.51 -0.96 10.41
N LYS A 130 -6.39 -1.21 9.43
CA LYS A 130 -7.41 -2.28 9.47
C LYS A 130 -7.74 -2.73 8.06
N GLN A 131 -7.68 -4.02 7.80
CA GLN A 131 -7.96 -4.57 6.46
C GLN A 131 -9.40 -4.34 5.97
N THR A 132 -10.35 -4.10 6.88
CA THR A 132 -11.76 -3.79 6.57
C THR A 132 -11.98 -2.35 6.09
N PHE A 133 -11.01 -1.46 6.29
CA PHE A 133 -11.09 -0.09 5.78
C PHE A 133 -10.83 -0.07 4.27
N HIS A 134 -11.16 1.06 3.65
CA HIS A 134 -10.85 1.29 2.25
C HIS A 134 -9.37 1.07 1.96
N ASP A 135 -9.10 0.42 0.82
CA ASP A 135 -7.76 0.12 0.37
C ASP A 135 -6.91 1.40 0.24
N MET A 136 -5.62 1.26 0.53
CA MET A 136 -4.62 2.30 0.38
C MET A 136 -4.14 2.32 -1.07
N TYR A 137 -4.19 3.50 -1.69
CA TYR A 137 -3.70 3.74 -3.04
C TYR A 137 -2.31 4.34 -2.96
N LEU A 138 -1.37 3.74 -3.67
CA LEU A 138 0.01 4.20 -3.82
C LEU A 138 0.26 4.63 -5.26
N TYR A 139 0.67 5.88 -5.41
CA TYR A 139 1.00 6.53 -6.67
C TYR A 139 2.52 6.68 -6.77
N LEU A 140 3.06 6.65 -7.98
CA LEU A 140 4.47 6.92 -8.20
C LEU A 140 4.70 8.43 -8.30
N ARG A 141 5.66 8.96 -7.54
CA ARG A 141 5.94 10.41 -7.46
C ARG A 141 6.12 11.05 -8.83
N MET A 142 6.92 10.47 -9.73
CA MET A 142 7.13 11.05 -11.07
C MET A 142 5.83 11.21 -11.89
N HIS A 143 4.88 10.28 -11.77
CA HIS A 143 3.60 10.36 -12.50
C HIS A 143 2.73 11.49 -11.94
N VAL A 144 2.70 11.61 -10.61
CA VAL A 144 1.96 12.67 -9.91
C VAL A 144 2.56 14.04 -10.26
N GLU A 145 3.88 14.17 -10.26
CA GLU A 145 4.60 15.40 -10.63
C GLU A 145 4.32 15.81 -12.08
N ALA A 146 4.42 14.87 -13.02
CA ALA A 146 4.12 15.15 -14.43
C ALA A 146 2.69 15.68 -14.63
N TYR A 147 1.71 15.08 -13.94
CA TYR A 147 0.34 15.55 -13.98
C TYR A 147 0.17 16.91 -13.28
N ALA A 148 0.80 17.11 -12.11
CA ALA A 148 0.73 18.36 -11.36
C ALA A 148 1.31 19.54 -12.17
N VAL A 149 2.43 19.34 -12.87
CA VAL A 149 3.00 20.34 -13.78
C VAL A 149 2.03 20.66 -14.91
N THR A 150 1.33 19.66 -15.46
CA THR A 150 0.33 19.88 -16.51
C THR A 150 -0.86 20.71 -16.00
N LYS A 151 -1.29 20.46 -14.75
CA LYS A 151 -2.41 21.16 -14.10
C LYS A 151 -2.07 22.60 -13.71
N TRP A 152 -0.93 22.80 -13.06
CA TRP A 152 -0.53 24.09 -12.49
C TRP A 152 0.34 24.92 -13.44
N GLY A 153 0.81 24.32 -14.53
CA GLY A 153 1.70 24.91 -15.53
C GLY A 153 3.19 24.83 -15.15
N SER A 154 3.53 25.05 -13.90
CA SER A 154 4.89 24.87 -13.36
C SER A 154 4.84 24.54 -11.87
N LEU A 155 5.92 23.95 -11.35
CA LEU A 155 6.06 23.72 -9.90
C LEU A 155 6.09 25.03 -9.12
N GLU A 156 6.70 26.09 -9.67
CA GLU A 156 6.72 27.41 -9.05
C GLU A 156 5.31 27.99 -8.83
N LYS A 157 4.42 27.85 -9.81
CA LYS A 157 3.02 28.29 -9.67
C LYS A 157 2.26 27.48 -8.63
N MET A 158 2.58 26.20 -8.50
CA MET A 158 2.01 25.35 -7.46
C MET A 158 2.46 25.82 -6.06
N ASP A 159 3.73 26.20 -5.91
CA ASP A 159 4.27 26.71 -4.65
C ASP A 159 3.63 28.05 -4.27
N GLU A 160 3.45 28.97 -5.22
CA GLU A 160 2.70 30.23 -5.00
C GLU A 160 1.27 29.97 -4.52
N GLU A 161 0.59 29.01 -5.13
CA GLU A 161 -0.76 28.58 -4.75
C GLU A 161 -0.80 27.94 -3.36
N PHE A 162 0.22 27.17 -3.01
CA PHE A 162 0.39 26.58 -1.68
C PHE A 162 0.53 27.67 -0.62
N GLU A 163 1.44 28.63 -0.83
CA GLU A 163 1.63 29.76 0.07
C GLU A 163 0.36 30.58 0.28
N ARG A 164 -0.39 30.84 -0.80
CA ARG A 164 -1.66 31.55 -0.71
C ARG A 164 -2.65 30.80 0.18
N ARG A 165 -2.77 29.48 0.02
CA ARG A 165 -3.66 28.64 0.84
C ARG A 165 -3.24 28.60 2.31
N GLU A 166 -1.95 28.58 2.60
CA GLU A 166 -1.46 28.61 3.99
C GLU A 166 -1.71 29.97 4.66
N LYS A 167 -1.44 31.09 3.97
CA LYS A 167 -1.76 32.44 4.46
C LYS A 167 -3.27 32.59 4.74
N ASP A 168 -4.12 32.08 3.84
CA ASP A 168 -5.56 32.08 4.04
C ASP A 168 -6.01 31.20 5.23
N ARG A 169 -5.37 30.04 5.41
CA ARG A 169 -5.64 29.13 6.53
C ARG A 169 -5.27 29.79 7.86
N GLU A 170 -4.13 30.46 7.91
CA GLU A 170 -3.68 31.21 9.08
C GLU A 170 -4.65 32.35 9.42
N ARG A 171 -5.01 33.19 8.43
CA ARG A 171 -6.01 34.26 8.62
C ARG A 171 -7.32 33.72 9.20
N ARG A 172 -7.86 32.62 8.64
CA ARG A 172 -9.11 32.00 9.14
C ARG A 172 -8.96 31.47 10.57
N LYS A 173 -7.81 30.92 10.94
CA LYS A 173 -7.53 30.47 12.31
C LYS A 173 -7.52 31.67 13.27
N GLU A 174 -6.87 32.77 12.91
CA GLU A 174 -6.83 34.00 13.70
C GLU A 174 -8.22 34.61 13.90
N GLU A 175 -9.01 34.73 12.83
CA GLU A 175 -10.38 35.25 12.90
C GLU A 175 -11.26 34.38 13.80
N LYS A 176 -11.15 33.06 13.68
CA LYS A 176 -11.87 32.11 14.54
C LYS A 176 -11.44 32.26 16.00
N PHE A 177 -10.15 32.45 16.26
CA PHE A 177 -9.64 32.70 17.60
C PHE A 177 -10.17 34.00 18.20
N LYS A 178 -10.13 35.11 17.43
CA LYS A 178 -10.68 36.42 17.83
C LYS A 178 -12.18 36.32 18.15
N LYS A 179 -12.97 35.69 17.28
CA LYS A 179 -14.41 35.46 17.50
C LYS A 179 -14.68 34.61 18.75
N ASN A 180 -13.89 33.56 18.99
CA ASN A 180 -14.01 32.74 20.19
C ASN A 180 -13.68 33.53 21.46
N LEU A 181 -12.66 34.39 21.42
CA LEU A 181 -12.28 35.25 22.54
C LEU A 181 -13.37 36.28 22.86
N GLU A 182 -13.96 36.90 21.85
CA GLU A 182 -15.09 37.82 22.00
C GLU A 182 -16.32 37.12 22.60
N ARG A 183 -16.64 35.91 22.12
CA ARG A 183 -17.73 35.09 22.67
C ARG A 183 -17.49 34.77 24.14
N LEU A 184 -16.26 34.40 24.51
CA LEU A 184 -15.89 34.10 25.89
C LEU A 184 -16.05 35.34 26.78
N ARG A 185 -15.53 36.49 26.34
CA ARG A 185 -15.67 37.77 27.07
C ARG A 185 -17.12 38.16 27.31
N LYS A 186 -17.99 37.98 26.31
CA LYS A 186 -19.44 38.24 26.43
C LYS A 186 -20.07 37.31 27.47
N ALA A 187 -19.78 36.01 27.42
CA ALA A 187 -20.30 35.02 28.36
C ALA A 187 -19.92 35.31 29.82
N THR A 188 -18.66 35.69 30.07
CA THR A 188 -18.18 36.05 31.43
C THR A 188 -18.83 37.33 31.96
N ARG A 189 -19.11 38.32 31.08
CA ARG A 189 -19.81 39.55 31.48
C ARG A 189 -21.26 39.27 31.87
N THR A 190 -21.98 38.45 31.12
CA THR A 190 -23.36 38.09 31.44
C THR A 190 -23.49 37.25 32.71
N SER A 191 -22.51 36.38 33.02
CA SER A 191 -22.53 35.60 34.26
C SER A 191 -22.30 36.42 35.53
N LEU A 192 -21.57 37.54 35.42
CA LEU A 192 -21.35 38.48 36.54
C LEU A 192 -22.60 39.31 36.86
N TRP A 193 -23.48 39.53 35.88
CA TRP A 193 -24.71 40.32 36.03
C TRP A 193 -25.94 39.48 36.41
N SER A 194 -25.83 38.15 36.36
CA SER A 194 -26.92 37.21 36.67
C SER A 194 -26.90 36.70 38.13
N LYS A 195 -26.18 37.39 39.02
CA LYS A 195 -26.14 37.15 40.48
C LYS A 195 -26.76 38.34 41.19
#